data_AF-A0A1G6NVH6-F1
#
_entry.id   AF-A0A1G6NVH6-F1
#
_cell.length_a   1.000
_cell.length_b   1.000
_cell.length_c   1.000
_cell.angle_alpha   90.00
_cell.angle_beta   90.00
_cell.angle_gamma   90.00
#
_symmetry.space_group_name_H-M   'P 1'
#
loop_
_entity.id
_entity.type
_entity.pdbx_description
1 polymer ?
#
loop_
_entity_poly.entity_id
_entity_poly.type
_entity_poly.pdbx_seq_one_letter_code
_entity_poly.pdbx_strand_id
1 'polypeptide(L)'
;MLFKDLRKGLSVTLKYLFTHAVTCQYPTQRLNVPERGRWLHALNLHEESQKIKCIDCGLCEEVCPSKCIEIIPTENEDHTKSPAIYNIDLGRCCFCGLCVEVCPELAISMSDKYELAGYDREKFVFTKEDLIKVGIEYNNKLQKKEGAL
;
A
#
# COMPACT_ATOMS: atom_id res chain seq x y z
N MET A 1 23.14 42.11 28.99
CA MET A 1 22.76 41.56 27.68
C MET A 1 22.14 40.17 27.80
N LEU A 2 22.75 39.23 28.52
CA LEU A 2 22.32 37.81 28.66
C LEU A 2 20.82 37.57 28.96
N PHE A 3 20.19 38.32 29.86
CA PHE A 3 18.81 38.07 30.29
C PHE A 3 17.71 38.55 29.32
N LYS A 4 18.03 39.46 28.39
CA LYS A 4 17.03 39.94 27.41
C LYS A 4 16.69 38.85 26.40
N ASP A 5 17.68 38.06 26.00
CA ASP A 5 17.50 36.98 25.04
C ASP A 5 16.78 35.78 25.68
N LEU A 6 17.10 35.47 26.94
CA LEU A 6 16.38 34.45 27.71
C LEU A 6 14.88 34.77 27.86
N ARG A 7 14.54 36.03 28.19
CA ARG A 7 13.14 36.47 28.29
C ARG A 7 12.40 36.37 26.96
N LYS A 8 13.05 36.74 25.85
CA LYS A 8 12.46 36.61 24.51
C LYS A 8 12.18 35.14 24.18
N GLY A 9 13.11 34.23 24.47
CA GLY A 9 12.92 32.79 24.27
C GLY A 9 11.74 32.24 25.09
N LEU A 10 11.71 32.54 26.39
CA LEU A 10 10.65 32.06 27.29
C LEU A 10 9.26 32.60 26.89
N SER A 11 9.19 33.83 26.37
CA SER A 11 7.94 34.42 25.86
C SER A 11 7.37 33.64 24.67
N VAL A 12 8.22 33.08 23.81
CA VAL A 12 7.77 32.24 22.69
C VAL A 12 7.24 30.91 23.21
N THR A 13 7.96 30.26 24.12
CA THR A 13 7.51 29.01 24.75
C THR A 13 6.18 29.18 25.47
N LEU A 14 6.02 30.27 26.22
CA LEU A 14 4.76 30.58 26.92
C LEU A 14 3.61 30.79 25.93
N LYS A 15 3.85 31.40 24.77
CA LYS A 15 2.84 31.54 23.71
C LYS A 15 2.39 30.16 23.21
N TYR A 16 3.31 29.24 22.95
CA TYR A 16 2.97 27.88 22.49
C TYR A 16 2.30 27.02 23.56
N LEU A 17 2.56 27.25 24.85
CA LEU A 17 1.88 26.54 25.94
C LEU A 17 0.35 26.69 25.90
N PHE A 18 -0.16 27.81 25.41
CA PHE A 18 -1.59 28.09 25.29
C PHE A 18 -2.15 27.84 23.88
N THR A 19 -1.36 27.28 22.95
CA THR A 19 -1.87 26.89 21.62
C THR A 19 -2.53 25.53 21.65
N HIS A 20 -3.48 25.28 20.75
CA HIS A 20 -4.13 23.98 20.62
C HIS A 20 -3.14 22.91 20.14
N ALA A 21 -3.27 21.69 20.69
CA ALA A 21 -2.43 20.58 20.29
C ALA A 21 -2.75 20.12 18.86
N VAL A 22 -1.72 19.91 18.05
CA VAL A 22 -1.84 19.37 16.68
C VAL A 22 -1.92 17.82 16.70
N THR A 23 -1.86 17.20 17.88
CA THR A 23 -1.79 15.75 18.04
C THR A 23 -3.08 15.06 17.61
N CYS A 24 -2.93 14.02 16.79
CA CYS A 24 -4.01 13.10 16.47
C CYS A 24 -4.06 11.97 17.52
N GLN A 25 -5.22 11.66 18.06
CA GLN A 25 -5.41 10.60 19.06
C GLN A 25 -5.48 9.23 18.37
N TYR A 26 -4.34 8.67 17.98
CA TYR A 26 -4.28 7.30 17.45
C TYR A 26 -4.48 6.27 18.58
N PRO A 27 -5.26 5.19 18.41
CA PRO A 27 -5.90 4.69 17.18
C PRO A 27 -7.36 5.13 16.94
N THR A 28 -7.97 5.91 17.85
CA THR A 28 -9.39 6.30 17.76
C THR A 28 -9.64 7.28 16.62
N GLN A 29 -8.71 8.21 16.41
CA GLN A 29 -8.67 9.10 15.27
C GLN A 29 -7.50 8.69 14.37
N ARG A 30 -7.77 8.58 13.06
CA ARG A 30 -6.75 8.29 12.03
C ARG A 30 -6.62 9.48 11.09
N LEU A 31 -5.41 9.72 10.60
CA LEU A 31 -5.17 10.69 9.55
C LEU A 31 -5.73 10.18 8.21
N ASN A 32 -6.22 11.09 7.38
CA ASN A 32 -6.62 10.73 6.03
C ASN A 32 -5.36 10.45 5.20
N VAL A 33 -5.22 9.22 4.74
CA VAL A 33 -4.10 8.83 3.88
C VAL A 33 -4.31 9.38 2.47
N PRO A 34 -3.25 9.88 1.81
CA PRO A 34 -3.37 10.39 0.46
C PRO A 34 -3.77 9.25 -0.50
N GLU A 35 -4.56 9.57 -1.53
CA GLU A 35 -5.05 8.57 -2.49
C GLU A 35 -3.94 7.90 -3.29
N ARG A 36 -2.85 8.63 -3.54
CA ARG A 36 -1.63 8.13 -4.20
C ARG A 36 -0.60 7.58 -3.20
N GLY A 37 -1.04 7.23 -2.00
CA GLY A 37 -0.20 6.60 -0.99
C GLY A 37 0.35 5.27 -1.49
N ARG A 38 1.57 4.93 -1.08
CA ARG A 38 2.23 3.66 -1.41
C ARG A 38 2.30 2.78 -0.17
N TRP A 39 1.38 1.82 -0.07
CA TRP A 39 1.28 0.91 1.07
C TRP A 39 1.20 -0.55 0.62
N LEU A 40 0.37 -1.40 1.26
CA LEU A 40 0.25 -2.81 0.88
C LEU A 40 -0.20 -2.98 -0.57
N HIS A 41 0.44 -3.90 -1.28
CA HIS A 41 0.09 -4.25 -2.65
C HIS A 41 -1.28 -4.95 -2.70
N ALA A 42 -2.03 -4.70 -3.77
CA ALA A 42 -3.33 -5.31 -4.02
C ALA A 42 -3.33 -5.89 -5.44
N LEU A 43 -3.84 -7.12 -5.61
CA LEU A 43 -4.09 -7.70 -6.93
C LEU A 43 -5.54 -7.44 -7.33
N ASN A 44 -5.72 -6.75 -8.45
CA ASN A 44 -7.03 -6.34 -8.95
C ASN A 44 -7.70 -7.46 -9.75
N LEU A 45 -9.03 -7.48 -9.65
CA LEU A 45 -9.91 -8.39 -10.40
C LEU A 45 -10.60 -7.64 -11.53
N HIS A 46 -10.94 -8.34 -12.60
CA HIS A 46 -11.91 -7.87 -13.57
C HIS A 46 -13.30 -7.82 -12.91
N GLU A 47 -14.01 -6.71 -13.09
CA GLU A 47 -15.32 -6.49 -12.47
C GLU A 47 -16.35 -7.54 -12.92
N GLU A 48 -16.37 -7.84 -14.23
CA GLU A 48 -17.33 -8.75 -14.84
C GLU A 48 -17.05 -10.22 -14.55
N SER A 49 -15.79 -10.65 -14.70
CA SER A 49 -15.42 -12.08 -14.66
C SER A 49 -14.92 -12.55 -13.30
N GLN A 50 -14.65 -11.64 -12.35
CA GLN A 50 -14.02 -11.92 -11.06
C GLN A 50 -12.67 -12.68 -11.17
N LYS A 51 -12.09 -12.75 -12.37
CA LYS A 51 -10.75 -13.29 -12.60
C LYS A 51 -9.71 -12.21 -12.31
N ILE A 52 -8.52 -12.62 -11.89
CA ILE A 52 -7.39 -11.71 -11.72
C ILE A 52 -7.03 -11.04 -13.05
N LYS A 53 -6.68 -9.76 -13.01
CA LYS A 53 -6.21 -9.01 -14.20
C LYS A 53 -4.80 -9.41 -14.64
N CYS A 54 -4.05 -10.11 -13.79
CA CYS A 54 -2.65 -10.43 -14.08
C CYS A 54 -2.53 -11.49 -15.17
N ILE A 55 -1.87 -11.11 -16.27
CA ILE A 55 -1.59 -11.97 -17.43
C ILE A 55 -0.20 -12.63 -17.38
N ASP A 56 0.47 -12.61 -16.23
CA ASP A 56 1.72 -13.34 -16.04
C ASP A 56 2.86 -12.90 -17.01
N CYS A 57 3.03 -11.58 -17.15
CA CYS A 57 4.04 -10.99 -18.04
C CYS A 57 5.45 -10.90 -17.44
N GLY A 58 5.63 -11.10 -16.13
CA GLY A 58 6.92 -11.02 -15.44
C GLY A 58 7.53 -9.62 -15.29
N LEU A 59 6.96 -8.58 -15.91
CA LEU A 59 7.55 -7.23 -15.92
C LEU A 59 7.71 -6.63 -14.51
N CYS A 60 6.76 -6.89 -13.61
CA CYS A 60 6.81 -6.38 -12.25
C CYS A 60 7.89 -7.06 -11.40
N GLU A 61 8.22 -8.32 -11.67
CA GLU A 61 9.34 -9.04 -11.04
C GLU A 61 10.67 -8.47 -11.51
N GLU A 62 10.83 -8.27 -12.82
CA GLU A 62 12.09 -7.77 -13.41
C GLU A 62 12.40 -6.32 -13.00
N VAL A 63 11.40 -5.44 -12.98
CA VAL A 63 11.59 -4.04 -12.59
C VAL A 63 11.86 -3.88 -11.09
N CYS A 64 11.58 -4.89 -10.27
CA CYS A 64 11.65 -4.79 -8.82
C CYS A 64 13.12 -4.60 -8.35
N PRO A 65 13.49 -3.44 -7.80
CA PRO A 65 14.88 -3.19 -7.41
C PRO A 65 15.34 -4.10 -6.26
N SER A 66 14.42 -4.54 -5.41
CA SER A 66 14.68 -5.43 -4.28
C SER A 66 14.50 -6.92 -4.60
N LYS A 67 14.08 -7.27 -5.82
CA LYS A 67 13.78 -8.66 -6.25
C LYS A 67 12.95 -9.41 -5.21
N CYS A 68 11.86 -8.79 -4.77
CA CYS A 68 11.00 -9.30 -3.70
C CYS A 68 9.69 -9.94 -4.20
N ILE A 69 9.50 -9.97 -5.51
CA ILE A 69 8.32 -10.55 -6.16
C ILE A 69 8.75 -11.87 -6.78
N GLU A 70 7.96 -12.92 -6.58
CA GLU A 70 8.15 -14.23 -7.19
C GLU A 70 6.89 -14.58 -7.97
N ILE A 71 7.05 -14.89 -9.26
CA ILE A 71 5.95 -15.21 -10.17
C ILE A 71 6.23 -16.57 -10.81
N ILE A 72 5.28 -17.50 -10.67
CA ILE A 72 5.33 -18.78 -11.41
C ILE A 72 4.21 -18.81 -12.45
N PRO A 73 4.54 -18.91 -13.73
CA PRO A 73 3.59 -18.87 -14.82
C PRO A 73 2.72 -20.12 -14.88
N THR A 74 1.45 -19.98 -15.28
CA THR A 74 0.54 -21.12 -15.50
C THR A 74 -0.50 -20.81 -16.58
N GLU A 75 -0.88 -21.85 -17.32
CA GLU A 75 -1.95 -21.80 -18.31
C GLU A 75 -3.22 -22.43 -17.72
N ASN A 76 -4.33 -21.69 -17.73
CA ASN A 76 -5.62 -22.21 -17.27
C ASN A 76 -6.30 -23.02 -18.38
N GLU A 77 -7.34 -23.78 -18.02
CA GLU A 77 -8.12 -24.60 -18.97
C GLU A 77 -8.72 -23.77 -20.14
N ASP A 78 -9.01 -22.49 -19.90
CA ASP A 78 -9.52 -21.55 -20.90
C ASP A 78 -8.42 -20.99 -21.84
N HIS A 79 -7.21 -21.57 -21.86
CA HIS A 79 -6.01 -21.04 -22.54
C HIS A 79 -5.61 -19.61 -22.15
N THR A 80 -6.13 -19.13 -21.01
CA THR A 80 -5.76 -17.84 -20.43
C THR A 80 -4.54 -18.01 -19.55
N LYS A 81 -3.61 -17.05 -19.61
CA LYS A 81 -2.41 -17.04 -18.76
C LYS A 81 -2.72 -16.37 -17.43
N SER A 82 -2.36 -17.02 -16.34
CA SER A 82 -2.43 -16.44 -15.00
C SER A 82 -1.33 -17.02 -14.12
N PRO A 83 -0.76 -16.25 -13.18
CA PRO A 83 0.31 -16.77 -12.33
C PRO A 83 -0.25 -17.83 -11.38
N ALA A 84 0.33 -19.03 -11.31
CA ALA A 84 0.01 -20.00 -10.26
C ALA A 84 0.47 -19.48 -8.89
N ILE A 85 1.70 -18.95 -8.85
CA ILE A 85 2.27 -18.32 -7.65
C ILE A 85 2.52 -16.86 -7.95
N TYR A 86 2.11 -16.01 -7.03
CA TYR A 86 2.40 -14.58 -7.05
C TYR A 86 2.67 -14.13 -5.62
N ASN A 87 3.93 -14.20 -5.20
CA ASN A 87 4.33 -13.88 -3.83
C ASN A 87 5.06 -12.54 -3.78
N ILE A 88 4.84 -11.77 -2.72
CA ILE A 88 5.62 -10.55 -2.43
C ILE A 88 6.17 -10.62 -1.01
N ASP A 89 7.50 -10.59 -0.87
CA ASP A 89 8.19 -10.46 0.43
C ASP A 89 8.25 -8.99 0.85
N LEU A 90 7.34 -8.57 1.73
CA LEU A 90 7.33 -7.22 2.30
C LEU A 90 8.51 -6.94 3.23
N GLY A 91 9.19 -7.97 3.72
CA GLY A 91 10.44 -7.80 4.48
C GLY A 91 11.61 -7.32 3.62
N ARG A 92 11.49 -7.40 2.29
CA ARG A 92 12.47 -6.88 1.32
C ARG A 92 11.95 -5.69 0.51
N CYS A 93 10.63 -5.57 0.35
CA CYS A 93 10.03 -4.52 -0.45
C CYS A 93 10.33 -3.12 0.11
N CYS A 94 10.70 -2.19 -0.77
CA CYS A 94 10.93 -0.78 -0.44
C CYS A 94 9.74 0.15 -0.76
N PHE A 95 8.59 -0.41 -1.16
CA PHE A 95 7.35 0.34 -1.47
C PHE A 95 7.54 1.48 -2.50
N CYS A 96 8.42 1.28 -3.49
CA CYS A 96 8.70 2.29 -4.52
C CYS A 96 7.54 2.51 -5.51
N GLY A 97 6.72 1.47 -5.78
CA GLY A 97 5.57 1.54 -6.69
C GLY A 97 5.88 1.25 -8.17
N LEU A 98 7.13 0.91 -8.53
CA LEU A 98 7.51 0.61 -9.92
C LEU A 98 6.74 -0.56 -10.52
N CYS A 99 6.37 -1.55 -9.70
CA CYS A 99 5.55 -2.70 -10.12
C CYS A 99 4.15 -2.28 -10.61
N VAL A 100 3.58 -1.19 -10.07
CA VAL A 100 2.29 -0.65 -10.50
C VAL A 100 2.43 0.12 -11.81
N GLU A 101 3.48 0.92 -11.95
CA GLU A 101 3.71 1.73 -13.15
C GLU A 101 4.03 0.88 -14.38
N VAL A 102 4.77 -0.22 -14.20
CA VAL A 102 5.15 -1.10 -15.32
C VAL A 102 4.02 -2.03 -15.76
N CYS A 103 2.98 -2.21 -14.94
CA CYS A 103 1.97 -3.23 -15.19
C CYS A 103 1.05 -2.83 -16.36
N PRO A 104 1.06 -3.56 -17.50
CA PRO A 104 0.28 -3.17 -18.68
C PRO A 104 -1.23 -3.30 -18.46
N GLU A 105 -1.66 -4.29 -17.67
CA GLU A 105 -3.07 -4.59 -17.38
C GLU A 105 -3.59 -3.92 -16.10
N LEU A 106 -2.77 -3.09 -15.45
CA LEU A 106 -3.08 -2.48 -14.13
C LEU A 106 -3.53 -3.52 -13.10
N ALA A 107 -2.92 -4.71 -13.16
CA ALA A 107 -3.27 -5.85 -12.35
C ALA A 107 -2.82 -5.74 -10.89
N ILE A 108 -1.78 -4.95 -10.63
CA ILE A 108 -1.29 -4.66 -9.28
C ILE A 108 -1.49 -3.17 -8.97
N SER A 109 -1.98 -2.88 -7.78
CA SER A 109 -2.16 -1.52 -7.25
C SER A 109 -1.56 -1.40 -5.84
N MET A 110 -1.37 -0.16 -5.38
CA MET A 110 -1.03 0.11 -3.98
C MET A 110 -2.31 0.47 -3.23
N SER A 111 -2.67 -0.34 -2.25
CA SER A 111 -3.81 -0.07 -1.37
C SER A 111 -3.49 1.03 -0.36
N ASP A 112 -4.48 1.36 0.48
CA ASP A 112 -4.34 2.31 1.58
C ASP A 112 -4.06 1.64 2.94
N LYS A 113 -3.78 0.33 2.93
CA LYS A 113 -3.50 -0.44 4.15
C LYS A 113 -2.04 -0.30 4.55
N TYR A 114 -1.78 0.56 5.54
CA TYR A 114 -0.44 0.85 6.07
C TYR A 114 -0.12 0.16 7.41
N GLU A 115 -1.13 -0.36 8.10
CA GLU A 115 -0.98 -1.04 9.41
C GLU A 115 -0.54 -2.51 9.20
N LEU A 116 0.74 -2.72 8.85
CA LEU A 116 1.30 -4.02 8.45
C LEU A 116 2.19 -4.69 9.50
N ALA A 117 2.21 -4.15 10.73
CA ALA A 117 3.06 -4.68 11.78
C ALA A 117 2.66 -6.13 12.14
N GLY A 118 3.66 -7.00 12.23
CA GLY A 118 3.52 -8.41 12.57
C GLY A 118 4.72 -8.90 13.38
N TYR A 119 4.54 -10.01 14.09
CA TYR A 119 5.58 -10.57 14.96
C TYR A 119 6.49 -11.56 14.25
N ASP A 120 5.97 -12.28 13.26
CA ASP A 120 6.67 -13.37 12.57
C ASP A 120 7.14 -12.92 11.20
N ARG A 121 8.41 -13.18 10.88
CA ARG A 121 9.00 -12.81 9.58
C ARG A 121 8.28 -13.50 8.41
N GLU A 122 7.89 -14.75 8.58
CA GLU A 122 7.25 -15.56 7.54
C GLU A 122 5.91 -14.97 7.08
N LYS A 123 5.19 -14.28 7.98
CA LYS A 123 3.92 -13.62 7.69
C LYS A 123 4.06 -12.36 6.83
N PHE A 124 5.28 -11.90 6.58
CA PHE A 124 5.55 -10.78 5.66
C PHE A 124 5.68 -11.23 4.21
N VAL A 125 5.62 -12.54 3.93
CA VAL A 125 5.49 -13.07 2.57
C VAL A 125 4.01 -13.17 2.25
N PHE A 126 3.53 -12.24 1.42
CA PHE A 126 2.13 -12.19 1.00
C PHE A 126 1.94 -13.08 -0.20
N THR A 127 1.00 -14.02 -0.08
CA THR A 127 0.64 -14.94 -1.16
C THR A 127 -0.31 -14.28 -2.16
N LYS A 128 -0.47 -14.92 -3.31
CA LYS A 128 -1.44 -14.52 -4.33
C LYS A 128 -2.83 -14.31 -3.74
N GLU A 129 -3.30 -15.24 -2.91
CA GLU A 129 -4.61 -15.21 -2.31
C GLU A 129 -4.77 -14.03 -1.35
N ASP A 130 -3.73 -13.70 -0.59
CA ASP A 130 -3.77 -12.58 0.35
C ASP A 130 -3.82 -11.25 -0.39
N LEU A 131 -3.06 -11.11 -1.47
CA LEU A 131 -3.07 -9.92 -2.32
C LEU A 131 -4.41 -9.73 -3.05
N ILE A 132 -5.09 -10.81 -3.44
CA ILE A 132 -6.44 -10.76 -4.02
C ILE A 132 -7.45 -10.28 -2.98
N LYS A 133 -7.40 -10.78 -1.73
CA LYS A 133 -8.29 -10.31 -0.65
C LYS A 133 -8.15 -8.80 -0.45
N VAL A 134 -6.92 -8.30 -0.41
CA VAL A 134 -6.64 -6.86 -0.29
C VAL A 134 -7.19 -6.10 -1.50
N GLY A 135 -7.05 -6.64 -2.71
CA GLY A 135 -7.61 -6.05 -3.93
C GLY A 135 -9.13 -5.94 -3.91
N ILE A 136 -9.83 -6.98 -3.44
CA ILE A 136 -11.30 -6.96 -3.26
C ILE A 136 -11.70 -5.87 -2.26
N GLU A 137 -11.06 -5.82 -1.10
CA GLU A 137 -11.33 -4.81 -0.07
C GLU A 137 -11.11 -3.38 -0.60
N TYR A 138 -10.01 -3.17 -1.34
CA TYR A 138 -9.64 -1.88 -1.88
C TYR A 138 -10.59 -1.42 -2.99
N ASN A 139 -10.91 -2.29 -3.96
CA ASN A 139 -11.83 -1.96 -5.06
C ASN A 139 -13.25 -1.64 -4.55
N ASN A 140 -13.75 -2.40 -3.56
CA ASN A 140 -15.03 -2.12 -2.91
C ASN A 140 -15.04 -0.74 -2.22
N LYS A 141 -13.90 -0.31 -1.68
CA LYS A 141 -13.77 1.00 -1.05
C LYS A 141 -13.74 2.13 -2.08
N LEU A 142 -13.11 1.91 -3.24
CA LEU A 142 -13.08 2.86 -4.35
C LEU A 142 -14.48 3.07 -4.95
N GLN A 143 -15.21 1.99 -5.24
CA GLN A 143 -16.58 2.07 -5.77
C GLN A 143 -17.53 2.85 -4.86
N LYS A 144 -17.38 2.71 -3.52
CA LYS A 144 -18.15 3.49 -2.54
C LYS A 144 -17.82 4.98 -2.55
N LYS A 145 -16.58 5.36 -2.88
CA LYS A 145 -16.20 6.77 -3.02
C LYS A 145 -16.76 7.38 -4.31
N GLU A 146 -16.72 6.63 -5.41
CA GLU A 146 -17.22 7.09 -6.71
C GLU A 146 -18.74 7.20 -6.74
N GLY A 147 -19.47 6.29 -6.09
CA GLY A 147 -20.93 6.37 -5.95
C GLY A 147 -21.44 7.37 -4.89
N ALA A 148 -20.55 8.05 -4.17
CA ALA A 148 -20.89 9.08 -3.18
C ALA A 148 -20.68 10.52 -3.70
N LEU A 149 -20.26 10.66 -4.95
CA LEU A 149 -20.18 11.91 -5.72
C LEU A 149 -21.38 12.01 -6.67
#